data_AF-A0A1E3JX82-F1
#
_entry.id   AF-A0A1E3JX82-F1
#
_cell.length_a   1.000
_cell.length_b   1.000
_cell.length_c   1.000
_cell.angle_alpha   90.00
_cell.angle_beta   90.00
_cell.angle_gamma   90.00
#
_symmetry.space_group_name_H-M   'P 1'
#
loop_
_entity.id
_entity.type
_entity.pdbx_description
1 polymer ?
#
loop_
_entity_poly.entity_id
_entity_poly.type
_entity_poly.pdbx_seq_one_letter_code
_entity_poly.pdbx_strand_id
1 'polypeptide(L)'
;MGFDHHCPFFANCLTAPYVPAFLALLLYTPPTTILLSLPLYPLLLRRASAAYHLARVSDSIKGWWDWPWSWIVAGGPVGRWVGGVVLGWMQLDRMSVGGPGIERLGVGVMVVVGIVLALITSGLAYSTLQTIKKGDLTIDTERRKSYHIASRAASGHSTLFPSEPLPQHIADGLKRFGGPAFYIPNPESEGEGHIVQPKLEMELYDFGETRNWKLVLGSKGWGWLLPWRALGKSMPDGQVMQWPIEEEVCRKLGEM
;
A
#
# COMPACT_ATOMS: atom_id res chain seq x y z
N MET A 1 -10.53 -18.15 1.54
CA MET A 1 -9.82 -17.44 2.63
C MET A 1 -9.67 -15.99 2.22
N GLY A 2 -10.23 -15.05 2.98
CA GLY A 2 -10.13 -13.61 2.69
C GLY A 2 -8.74 -13.03 2.99
N PHE A 3 -7.67 -13.62 2.45
CA PHE A 3 -6.30 -13.16 2.63
C PHE A 3 -5.99 -11.98 1.70
N ASP A 4 -5.39 -10.93 2.23
CA ASP A 4 -5.04 -9.74 1.45
C ASP A 4 -3.53 -9.67 1.17
N HIS A 5 -2.71 -9.44 2.21
CA HIS A 5 -1.24 -9.44 2.11
C HIS A 5 -0.60 -9.62 3.49
N HIS A 6 0.69 -9.97 3.52
CA HIS A 6 1.46 -9.87 4.76
C HIS A 6 1.95 -8.44 4.95
N CYS A 7 1.55 -7.78 6.03
CA CYS A 7 1.95 -6.41 6.30
C CYS A 7 3.10 -6.39 7.31
N PRO A 8 4.34 -6.02 6.90
CA PRO A 8 5.48 -6.03 7.81
C PRO A 8 5.33 -5.00 8.94
N PHE A 9 4.60 -3.91 8.71
CA PHE A 9 4.35 -2.88 9.72
C PHE A 9 3.48 -3.35 10.89
N PHE A 10 2.63 -4.35 10.66
CA PHE A 10 1.78 -4.94 11.69
C PHE A 10 2.31 -6.28 12.20
N ALA A 11 3.44 -6.75 11.66
CA ALA A 11 3.98 -8.09 11.91
C ALA A 11 2.89 -9.19 11.81
N ASN A 12 1.92 -9.00 10.92
CA ASN A 12 0.74 -9.85 10.83
C ASN A 12 0.23 -9.94 9.38
N CYS A 13 -0.45 -11.04 9.09
CA CYS A 13 -1.17 -11.21 7.84
C CYS A 13 -2.46 -10.38 7.89
N LEU A 14 -2.62 -9.50 6.91
CA LEU A 14 -3.86 -8.78 6.73
C LEU A 14 -4.84 -9.71 6.02
N THR A 15 -5.91 -10.05 6.73
CA THR A 15 -7.08 -10.70 6.19
C THR A 15 -8.24 -9.74 6.25
N ALA A 16 -9.27 -9.98 5.46
CA ALA A 16 -10.46 -9.14 5.39
C ALA A 16 -11.09 -8.70 6.73
N PRO A 17 -11.17 -9.54 7.78
CA PRO A 17 -11.63 -9.09 9.11
C PRO A 17 -10.81 -7.96 9.73
N TYR A 18 -9.54 -7.81 9.33
CA TYR A 18 -8.61 -6.80 9.84
C TYR A 18 -8.46 -5.59 8.90
N VAL A 19 -9.05 -5.64 7.70
CA VAL A 19 -9.05 -4.53 6.75
C VAL A 19 -9.67 -3.24 7.34
N PRO A 20 -10.76 -3.28 8.14
CA PRO A 20 -11.27 -2.07 8.79
C PRO A 20 -10.25 -1.40 9.72
N ALA A 21 -9.57 -2.18 10.57
CA ALA A 21 -8.54 -1.68 11.48
C ALA A 21 -7.36 -1.07 10.72
N PHE A 22 -6.90 -1.78 9.68
CA PHE A 22 -5.84 -1.30 8.80
C PHE A 22 -6.22 0.01 8.12
N LEU A 23 -7.39 0.06 7.49
CA LEU A 23 -7.87 1.24 6.78
C LEU A 23 -8.08 2.43 7.73
N ALA A 24 -8.57 2.19 8.95
CA ALA A 24 -8.67 3.22 9.97
C ALA A 24 -7.30 3.80 10.33
N LEU A 25 -6.26 2.97 10.53
CA LEU A 25 -4.91 3.46 10.75
C LEU A 25 -4.43 4.34 9.58
N LEU A 26 -4.63 3.86 8.35
CA LEU A 26 -4.20 4.58 7.16
C LEU A 26 -4.90 5.94 6.99
N LEU A 27 -6.17 6.04 7.39
CA LEU A 27 -6.94 7.28 7.32
C LEU A 27 -6.69 8.22 8.51
N TYR A 28 -6.34 7.71 9.68
CA TYR A 28 -5.99 8.53 10.84
C TYR A 28 -4.57 9.10 10.75
N THR A 29 -3.63 8.37 10.15
CA THR A 29 -2.22 8.77 10.13
C THR A 29 -1.99 10.15 9.47
N PRO A 30 -2.55 10.46 8.28
CA PRO A 30 -2.34 11.76 7.64
C PRO A 30 -2.88 12.96 8.44
N PRO A 31 -4.17 13.01 8.85
CA PRO A 31 -4.69 14.14 9.60
C PRO A 31 -4.01 14.27 10.97
N THR A 32 -3.75 13.16 11.68
CA THR A 32 -3.04 13.21 12.96
C THR A 32 -1.63 13.79 12.79
N THR A 33 -0.88 13.36 11.77
CA THR A 33 0.46 13.88 11.50
C THR A 33 0.42 15.38 11.21
N ILE A 34 -0.47 15.82 10.33
CA ILE A 34 -0.59 17.23 9.94
C ILE A 34 -1.01 18.08 11.13
N LEU A 35 -2.05 17.69 11.87
CA LEU A 35 -2.58 18.46 12.99
C LEU A 35 -1.55 18.58 14.13
N LEU A 36 -0.84 17.50 14.46
CA LEU A 36 0.17 17.52 15.53
C LEU A 36 1.43 18.32 15.13
N SER A 37 1.80 18.32 13.85
CA SER A 37 2.99 19.04 13.36
C SER A 37 2.74 20.49 12.96
N LEU A 38 1.47 20.88 12.76
CA LEU A 38 1.08 22.21 12.29
C LEU A 38 1.73 23.37 13.07
N PRO A 39 1.78 23.35 14.42
CA PRO A 39 2.40 24.44 15.19
C PRO A 39 3.91 24.57 14.97
N LEU A 40 4.57 23.51 14.47
CA LEU A 40 6.01 23.45 14.28
C LEU A 40 6.45 24.05 12.94
N TYR A 41 5.56 24.10 11.95
CA TYR A 41 5.90 24.55 10.59
C TYR A 41 6.53 25.94 10.53
N PRO A 42 5.98 27.00 11.14
CA PRO A 42 6.60 28.32 11.02
C PRO A 42 8.02 28.36 11.64
N LEU A 43 8.22 27.67 12.76
CA LEU A 43 9.52 27.58 13.44
C LEU A 43 10.53 26.81 12.59
N LEU A 44 10.14 25.63 12.11
CA LEU A 44 11.00 24.77 11.31
C LEU A 44 11.33 25.38 9.94
N LEU A 45 10.39 26.08 9.30
CA LEU A 45 10.64 26.76 8.03
C LEU A 45 11.59 27.95 8.20
N ARG A 46 11.43 28.74 9.26
CA ARG A 46 12.37 29.82 9.60
C ARG A 46 13.76 29.25 9.87
N ARG A 47 13.84 28.17 10.64
CA ARG A 47 15.12 27.49 10.94
C ARG A 47 15.75 26.88 9.70
N ALA A 48 14.98 26.23 8.84
CA ALA A 48 15.43 25.68 7.57
C ALA A 48 15.99 26.77 6.64
N SER A 49 15.31 27.92 6.57
CA SER A 49 15.78 29.08 5.81
C SER A 49 17.09 29.63 6.37
N ALA A 50 17.19 29.80 7.69
CA ALA A 50 18.43 30.22 8.34
C ALA A 50 19.57 29.22 8.10
N ALA A 51 19.27 27.92 8.17
CA ALA A 51 20.23 26.85 7.91
C ALA A 51 20.71 26.87 6.45
N TYR A 52 19.80 27.08 5.50
CA TYR A 52 20.12 27.24 4.09
C TYR A 52 21.05 28.45 3.86
N HIS A 53 20.70 29.60 4.41
CA HIS A 53 21.53 30.81 4.30
C HIS A 53 22.92 30.60 4.92
N LEU A 54 22.99 30.02 6.13
CA LEU A 54 24.27 29.72 6.78
C LEU A 54 25.11 28.75 5.94
N ALA A 55 24.50 27.68 5.40
CA ALA A 55 25.19 26.71 4.57
C ALA A 55 25.83 27.34 3.34
N ARG A 56 25.24 28.42 2.79
CA ARG A 56 25.76 29.12 1.61
C ARG A 56 26.93 30.04 1.90
N VAL A 57 27.04 30.57 3.11
CA VAL A 57 28.05 31.58 3.47
C VAL A 57 29.13 31.07 4.42
N SER A 58 28.90 29.95 5.10
CA SER A 58 29.85 29.44 6.09
C SER A 58 31.04 28.76 5.43
N ASP A 59 32.24 29.23 5.78
CA ASP A 59 33.50 28.59 5.38
C ASP A 59 33.59 27.12 5.83
N SER A 60 32.99 26.80 6.98
CA SER A 60 32.98 25.42 7.51
C SER A 60 32.15 24.44 6.68
N ILE A 61 31.19 24.93 5.90
CA ILE A 61 30.32 24.13 5.02
C ILE A 61 30.76 24.25 3.56
N LYS A 62 31.62 25.22 3.22
CA LYS A 62 32.12 25.44 1.87
C LYS A 62 32.66 24.17 1.21
N GLY A 63 33.37 23.33 1.97
CA GLY A 63 33.87 22.03 1.51
C GLY A 63 32.78 21.09 0.95
N TRP A 64 31.54 21.15 1.46
CA TRP A 64 30.42 20.36 0.92
C TRP A 64 30.05 20.78 -0.51
N TRP A 65 30.07 22.08 -0.77
CA TRP A 65 29.77 22.62 -2.08
C TRP A 65 30.92 22.40 -3.05
N ASP A 66 32.15 22.58 -2.60
CA ASP A 66 33.33 22.40 -3.46
C ASP A 66 33.61 20.91 -3.75
N TRP A 67 33.04 19.98 -2.96
CA TRP A 67 33.19 18.54 -3.18
C TRP A 67 32.35 18.05 -4.38
N PRO A 68 32.95 17.63 -5.50
CA PRO A 68 32.21 17.25 -6.71
C PRO A 68 31.39 15.98 -6.53
N TRP A 69 31.84 15.05 -5.68
CA TRP A 69 31.10 13.82 -5.38
C TRP A 69 29.81 14.05 -4.59
N SER A 70 29.61 15.24 -4.01
CA SER A 70 28.36 15.54 -3.31
C SER A 70 27.14 15.57 -4.24
N TRP A 71 27.35 15.70 -5.55
CA TRP A 71 26.31 15.49 -6.57
C TRP A 71 25.91 14.04 -6.75
N ILE A 72 26.79 13.08 -6.50
CA ILE A 72 26.54 11.65 -6.74
C ILE A 72 26.12 10.97 -5.43
N VAL A 73 26.92 11.16 -4.37
CA VAL A 73 26.73 10.50 -3.07
C VAL A 73 25.44 10.96 -2.39
N ALA A 74 25.02 12.20 -2.60
CA ALA A 74 23.78 12.73 -2.02
C ALA A 74 22.55 12.47 -2.91
N GLY A 75 22.63 11.66 -3.96
CA GLY A 75 21.47 11.36 -4.79
C GLY A 75 21.06 12.52 -5.73
N GLY A 76 22.04 13.19 -6.34
CA GLY A 76 21.79 14.19 -7.36
C GLY A 76 21.62 15.62 -6.83
N PRO A 77 21.07 16.52 -7.68
CA PRO A 77 20.87 17.93 -7.35
C PRO A 77 20.08 18.12 -6.05
N VAL A 78 18.97 17.40 -5.88
CA VAL A 78 18.08 17.55 -4.73
C VAL A 78 18.82 17.29 -3.43
N GLY A 79 19.47 16.13 -3.30
CA GLY A 79 20.10 15.78 -2.04
C GLY A 79 21.40 16.54 -1.76
N ARG A 80 22.07 17.11 -2.77
CA ARG A 80 23.14 18.09 -2.54
C ARG A 80 22.63 19.32 -1.78
N TRP A 81 21.48 19.85 -2.17
CA TRP A 81 20.87 20.99 -1.48
C TRP A 81 20.36 20.62 -0.10
N VAL A 82 19.68 19.47 0.03
CA VAL A 82 19.22 18.95 1.33
C VAL A 82 20.40 18.75 2.28
N GLY A 83 21.49 18.13 1.83
CA GLY A 83 22.71 17.94 2.61
C GLY A 83 23.31 19.25 3.09
N GLY A 84 23.34 20.28 2.25
CA GLY A 84 23.77 21.62 2.64
C GLY A 84 22.90 22.21 3.75
N VAL A 85 21.57 22.12 3.61
CA VAL A 85 20.63 22.58 4.66
C VAL A 85 20.83 21.81 5.97
N VAL A 86 21.00 20.49 5.91
CA VAL A 86 21.26 19.65 7.09
C VAL A 86 22.54 20.07 7.79
N LEU A 87 23.64 20.27 7.05
CA LEU A 87 24.92 20.73 7.60
C LEU A 87 24.78 22.13 8.23
N GLY A 88 24.09 23.05 7.56
CA GLY A 88 23.77 24.38 8.10
C GLY A 88 22.95 24.30 9.39
N TRP A 89 21.99 23.39 9.45
CA TRP A 89 21.16 23.19 10.62
C TRP A 89 21.97 22.62 11.79
N MET A 90 22.81 21.61 11.54
CA MET A 90 23.73 21.07 12.54
C MET A 90 24.66 22.14 13.09
N GLN A 91 25.13 23.07 12.26
CA GLN A 91 25.95 24.18 12.71
C GLN A 91 25.17 25.19 13.55
N LEU A 92 23.93 25.54 13.17
CA LEU A 92 23.06 26.38 13.99
C LEU A 92 22.77 25.75 15.36
N ASP A 93 22.57 24.43 15.39
CA ASP A 93 22.33 23.69 16.63
C ASP A 93 23.56 23.73 17.55
N ARG A 94 24.78 23.67 16.98
CA ARG A 94 26.04 23.83 17.73
C ARG A 94 26.26 25.24 18.26
N MET A 95 25.80 26.27 17.55
CA MET A 95 25.97 27.68 17.94
C MET A 95 24.92 28.17 18.94
N SER A 96 23.86 27.39 19.19
CA SER A 96 22.75 27.80 20.07
C SER A 96 23.16 27.70 21.54
N VAL A 97 23.47 28.83 22.18
CA VAL A 97 23.78 28.91 23.63
C VAL A 97 22.53 28.54 24.44
N GLY A 98 22.60 27.45 25.21
CA GLY A 98 21.44 26.87 25.94
C GLY A 98 20.72 25.74 25.19
N GLY A 99 21.19 25.37 23.99
CA GLY A 99 20.66 24.27 23.18
C GLY A 99 19.56 24.70 22.18
N PRO A 100 19.35 23.92 21.11
CA PRO A 100 18.43 24.29 20.01
C PRO A 100 16.93 24.19 20.34
N GLY A 101 16.56 23.69 21.52
CA GLY A 101 15.16 23.54 21.92
C GLY A 101 14.31 22.75 20.91
N ILE A 102 13.15 23.30 20.56
CA ILE A 102 12.20 22.70 19.59
C ILE A 102 12.65 22.86 18.13
N GLU A 103 13.60 23.75 17.85
CA GLU A 103 14.13 24.02 16.51
C GLU A 103 15.27 23.07 16.12
N ARG A 104 15.59 22.08 16.96
CA ARG A 104 16.66 21.11 16.68
C ARG A 104 16.40 20.32 15.41
N LEU A 105 17.47 19.96 14.70
CA LEU A 105 17.41 19.16 13.47
C LEU A 105 16.56 17.90 13.65
N GLY A 106 16.68 17.22 14.81
CA GLY A 106 15.90 16.01 15.10
C GLY A 106 14.37 16.21 15.06
N VAL A 107 13.86 17.39 15.45
CA VAL A 107 12.42 17.70 15.36
C VAL A 107 12.04 17.94 13.89
N GLY A 108 12.88 18.65 13.14
CA GLY A 108 12.69 18.82 11.70
C GLY A 108 12.64 17.49 10.95
N VAL A 109 13.60 16.59 11.22
CA VAL A 109 13.64 15.24 10.64
C VAL A 109 12.41 14.43 11.03
N MET A 110 12.00 14.46 12.30
CA MET A 110 10.79 13.78 12.77
C MET A 110 9.54 14.24 12.01
N VAL A 111 9.37 15.54 11.80
CA VAL A 111 8.24 16.10 11.04
C VAL A 111 8.29 15.67 9.58
N VAL A 112 9.46 15.72 8.93
CA VAL A 112 9.63 15.28 7.54
C VAL A 112 9.31 13.79 7.39
N VAL A 113 9.83 12.94 8.27
CA VAL A 113 9.53 11.49 8.28
C VAL A 113 8.03 11.25 8.49
N GLY A 114 7.41 11.98 9.40
CA GLY A 114 5.96 11.94 9.60
C GLY A 114 5.19 12.28 8.32
N ILE A 115 5.55 13.36 7.63
CA ILE A 115 4.91 13.77 6.36
C ILE A 115 5.08 12.69 5.30
N VAL A 116 6.28 12.11 5.14
CA VAL A 116 6.52 11.02 4.19
C VAL A 116 5.62 9.82 4.52
N LEU A 117 5.54 9.43 5.80
CA LEU A 117 4.66 8.37 6.24
C LEU A 117 3.20 8.68 5.94
N ALA A 118 2.73 9.91 6.22
CA ALA A 118 1.38 10.36 5.91
C ALA A 118 1.04 10.27 4.42
N LEU A 119 1.99 10.59 3.52
CA LEU A 119 1.81 10.45 2.08
C LEU A 119 1.69 8.98 1.67
N ILE A 120 2.57 8.13 2.19
CA ILE A 120 2.52 6.68 1.94
C ILE A 120 1.19 6.10 2.40
N THR A 121 0.76 6.40 3.63
CA THR A 121 -0.50 5.91 4.17
C THR A 121 -1.70 6.44 3.40
N SER A 122 -1.66 7.69 2.90
CA SER A 122 -2.71 8.24 2.04
C SER A 122 -2.83 7.46 0.73
N GLY A 123 -1.70 7.14 0.08
CA GLY A 123 -1.68 6.33 -1.14
C GLY A 123 -2.22 4.92 -0.90
N LEU A 124 -1.79 4.28 0.19
CA LEU A 124 -2.30 2.96 0.57
C LEU A 124 -3.80 3.00 0.93
N ALA A 125 -4.27 4.04 1.63
CA ALA A 125 -5.67 4.20 1.96
C ALA A 125 -6.52 4.30 0.69
N TYR A 126 -6.08 5.13 -0.27
CA TYR A 126 -6.73 5.28 -1.54
C TYR A 126 -6.79 3.95 -2.30
N SER A 127 -5.67 3.24 -2.44
CA SER A 127 -5.63 1.94 -3.11
C SER A 127 -6.56 0.93 -2.44
N THR A 128 -6.52 0.83 -1.12
CA THR A 128 -7.35 -0.09 -0.33
C THR A 128 -8.84 0.22 -0.52
N LEU A 129 -9.22 1.49 -0.50
CA LEU A 129 -10.59 1.92 -0.76
C LEU A 129 -11.06 1.52 -2.16
N GLN A 130 -10.22 1.69 -3.19
CA GLN A 130 -10.57 1.27 -4.56
C GLN A 130 -10.74 -0.25 -4.66
N THR A 131 -9.89 -1.02 -4.01
CA THR A 131 -9.98 -2.48 -3.95
C THR A 131 -11.26 -2.93 -3.26
N ILE A 132 -11.60 -2.34 -2.10
CA ILE A 132 -12.86 -2.63 -1.39
C ILE A 132 -14.08 -2.30 -2.26
N LYS A 133 -14.08 -1.19 -3.00
CA LYS A 133 -15.22 -0.82 -3.86
C LYS A 133 -15.51 -1.88 -4.92
N LYS A 134 -14.46 -2.53 -5.45
CA LYS A 134 -14.56 -3.60 -6.46
C LYS A 134 -14.82 -4.99 -5.86
N GLY A 135 -14.80 -5.13 -4.53
CA GLY A 135 -14.96 -6.43 -3.87
C GLY A 135 -13.74 -7.37 -4.00
N ASP A 136 -12.70 -6.94 -4.71
CA ASP A 136 -11.44 -7.68 -4.84
C ASP A 136 -10.60 -7.56 -3.56
N LEU A 137 -9.67 -8.50 -3.35
CA LEU A 137 -8.54 -8.34 -2.43
C LEU A 137 -7.28 -7.93 -3.21
N THR A 138 -6.26 -7.42 -2.52
CA THR A 138 -4.98 -7.01 -3.12
C THR A 138 -4.33 -8.20 -3.83
N ILE A 139 -4.36 -9.39 -3.22
CA ILE A 139 -3.80 -10.60 -3.83
C ILE A 139 -4.52 -10.96 -5.13
N ASP A 140 -5.85 -10.79 -5.20
CA ASP A 140 -6.62 -11.12 -6.39
C ASP A 140 -6.32 -10.15 -7.52
N THR A 141 -6.20 -8.86 -7.18
CA THR A 141 -5.79 -7.81 -8.12
C THR A 141 -4.40 -8.10 -8.71
N GLU A 142 -3.42 -8.41 -7.86
CA GLU A 142 -2.04 -8.68 -8.30
C GLU A 142 -1.91 -10.01 -9.06
N ARG A 143 -2.69 -11.03 -8.70
CA ARG A 143 -2.77 -12.29 -9.47
C ARG A 143 -3.34 -12.04 -10.86
N ARG A 144 -4.46 -11.31 -10.97
CA ARG A 144 -5.08 -10.95 -12.25
C ARG A 144 -4.11 -10.18 -13.13
N LYS A 145 -3.41 -9.18 -12.57
CA LYS A 145 -2.39 -8.40 -13.26
C LYS A 145 -1.22 -9.26 -13.75
N SER A 146 -0.70 -10.13 -12.89
CA SER A 146 0.41 -11.05 -13.23
C SER A 146 0.01 -12.01 -14.36
N TYR A 147 -1.21 -12.54 -14.31
CA TYR A 147 -1.74 -13.36 -15.39
C TYR A 147 -1.89 -12.59 -16.70
N HIS A 148 -2.43 -11.37 -16.69
CA HIS A 148 -2.55 -10.56 -17.90
C HIS A 148 -1.20 -10.27 -18.55
N ILE A 149 -0.15 -10.04 -17.74
CA ILE A 149 1.22 -9.90 -18.26
C ILE A 149 1.69 -11.19 -18.93
N ALA A 150 1.52 -12.35 -18.27
CA ALA A 150 1.90 -13.64 -18.83
C ALA A 150 1.10 -14.00 -20.10
N SER A 151 -0.21 -13.73 -20.11
CA SER A 151 -1.10 -13.95 -21.25
C SER A 151 -0.75 -13.04 -22.43
N ARG A 152 -0.45 -11.77 -22.19
CA ARG A 152 0.02 -10.86 -23.23
C ARG A 152 1.36 -11.30 -23.81
N ALA A 153 2.28 -11.76 -22.96
CA ALA A 153 3.56 -12.30 -23.41
C ALA A 153 3.36 -13.59 -24.23
N ALA A 154 2.44 -14.46 -23.83
CA ALA A 154 2.11 -15.67 -24.56
C ALA A 154 1.50 -15.38 -25.94
N SER A 155 0.50 -14.49 -25.99
CA SER A 155 -0.11 -14.06 -27.26
C SER A 155 0.92 -13.42 -28.18
N GLY A 156 1.79 -12.55 -27.64
CA GLY A 156 2.90 -11.95 -28.40
C GLY A 156 3.86 -13.00 -28.96
N HIS A 157 4.22 -14.01 -28.15
CA HIS A 157 5.06 -15.11 -28.59
C HIS A 157 4.40 -15.92 -29.71
N SER A 158 3.14 -16.34 -29.54
CA SER A 158 2.40 -17.10 -30.55
C SER A 158 2.23 -16.33 -31.87
N THR A 159 2.14 -15.00 -31.83
CA THR A 159 2.11 -14.18 -33.05
C THR A 159 3.45 -14.07 -33.77
N LEU A 160 4.57 -14.07 -33.02
CA LEU A 160 5.91 -13.91 -33.59
C LEU A 160 6.53 -15.26 -33.99
N PHE A 161 6.25 -16.31 -33.22
CA PHE A 161 6.82 -17.65 -33.37
C PHE A 161 5.70 -18.71 -33.32
N PRO A 162 4.87 -18.83 -34.39
CA PRO A 162 3.69 -19.69 -34.38
C PRO A 162 4.01 -21.18 -34.25
N SER A 163 5.21 -21.58 -34.64
CA SER A 163 5.67 -22.97 -34.67
C SER A 163 6.55 -23.33 -33.47
N GLU A 164 6.90 -22.37 -32.62
CA GLU A 164 7.75 -22.59 -31.46
C GLU A 164 6.90 -22.81 -30.20
N PRO A 165 7.30 -23.77 -29.34
CA PRO A 165 6.63 -23.96 -28.06
C PRO A 165 6.78 -22.72 -27.19
N LEU A 166 5.78 -22.47 -26.33
CA LEU A 166 5.80 -21.34 -25.42
C LEU A 166 7.03 -21.45 -24.48
N PRO A 167 7.79 -20.36 -24.29
CA PRO A 167 8.90 -20.36 -23.34
C PRO A 167 8.41 -20.79 -21.95
N GLN A 168 9.17 -21.68 -21.30
CA GLN A 168 8.77 -22.32 -20.06
C GLN A 168 8.36 -21.31 -18.98
N HIS A 169 9.08 -20.20 -18.85
CA HIS A 169 8.77 -19.14 -17.88
C HIS A 169 7.40 -18.48 -18.08
N ILE A 170 6.92 -18.40 -19.33
CA ILE A 170 5.58 -17.87 -19.65
C ILE A 170 4.52 -18.92 -19.34
N ALA A 171 4.77 -20.18 -19.74
CA ALA A 171 3.86 -21.30 -19.47
C ALA A 171 3.68 -21.51 -17.96
N ASP A 172 4.76 -21.46 -17.19
CA ASP A 172 4.74 -21.55 -15.74
C ASP A 172 4.01 -20.36 -15.11
N GLY A 173 4.20 -19.15 -15.66
CA GLY A 173 3.47 -17.96 -15.24
C GLY A 173 1.96 -18.08 -15.44
N LEU A 174 1.53 -18.53 -16.62
CA LEU A 174 0.13 -18.81 -16.91
C LEU A 174 -0.46 -19.87 -15.98
N LYS A 175 0.27 -20.97 -15.75
CA LYS A 175 -0.16 -22.03 -14.84
C LYS A 175 -0.24 -21.55 -13.38
N ARG A 176 0.72 -20.72 -12.94
CA ARG A 176 0.79 -20.20 -11.57
C ARG A 176 -0.30 -19.18 -11.27
N PHE A 177 -0.69 -18.37 -12.25
CA PHE A 177 -1.62 -17.26 -12.08
C PHE A 177 -2.98 -17.46 -12.76
N GLY A 178 -3.26 -18.65 -13.31
CA GLY A 178 -4.43 -19.01 -14.13
C GLY A 178 -5.81 -18.92 -13.47
N GLY A 179 -5.95 -18.17 -12.37
CA GLY A 179 -7.18 -17.98 -11.62
C GLY A 179 -7.28 -18.90 -10.39
N PRO A 180 -8.05 -18.50 -9.36
CA PRO A 180 -8.37 -19.37 -8.24
C PRO A 180 -9.23 -20.55 -8.72
N ALA A 181 -8.89 -21.76 -8.30
CA ALA A 181 -9.71 -22.94 -8.53
C ALA A 181 -10.67 -23.11 -7.33
N PHE A 182 -11.97 -23.21 -7.60
CA PHE A 182 -12.99 -23.40 -6.57
C PHE A 182 -13.43 -24.85 -6.53
N TYR A 183 -13.46 -25.43 -5.35
CA TYR A 183 -14.13 -26.71 -5.13
C TYR A 183 -15.62 -26.46 -4.95
N ILE A 184 -16.43 -27.07 -5.82
CA ILE A 184 -17.89 -27.03 -5.76
C ILE A 184 -18.35 -28.41 -5.28
N PRO A 185 -18.88 -28.52 -4.05
CA PRO A 185 -19.39 -29.79 -3.54
C PRO A 185 -20.62 -30.22 -4.34
N ASN A 186 -20.74 -31.52 -4.60
CA ASN A 186 -21.96 -32.08 -5.18
C ASN A 186 -23.07 -32.06 -4.10
N PRO A 187 -24.22 -31.41 -4.35
CA PRO A 187 -25.31 -31.40 -3.38
C PRO A 187 -25.91 -32.79 -3.12
N GLU A 188 -25.72 -33.74 -4.04
CA GLU A 188 -26.31 -35.08 -3.96
C GLU A 188 -25.40 -36.13 -3.31
N SER A 189 -24.09 -35.85 -3.19
CA SER A 189 -23.12 -36.81 -2.63
C SER A 189 -22.10 -36.15 -1.69
N GLU A 190 -22.10 -36.62 -0.44
CA GLU A 190 -21.24 -36.11 0.62
C GLU A 190 -19.77 -36.45 0.34
N GLY A 191 -18.92 -35.43 0.22
CA GLY A 191 -17.49 -35.60 -0.06
C GLY A 191 -17.10 -35.68 -1.55
N GLU A 192 -18.08 -35.67 -2.45
CA GLU A 192 -17.84 -35.52 -3.88
C GLU A 192 -18.05 -34.08 -4.34
N GLY A 193 -17.41 -33.71 -5.44
CA GLY A 193 -17.43 -32.36 -5.99
C GLY A 193 -16.46 -32.23 -7.14
N HIS A 194 -16.48 -31.07 -7.78
CA HIS A 194 -15.61 -30.78 -8.92
C HIS A 194 -14.88 -29.45 -8.71
N ILE A 195 -13.73 -29.33 -9.35
CA ILE A 195 -12.91 -28.11 -9.28
C ILE A 195 -13.22 -27.27 -10.52
N VAL A 196 -13.80 -26.09 -10.33
CA VAL A 196 -14.04 -25.14 -11.42
C VAL A 196 -12.98 -24.05 -11.40
N GLN A 197 -12.39 -23.79 -12.56
CA GLN A 197 -11.62 -22.59 -12.80
C GLN A 197 -12.52 -21.56 -13.49
N PRO A 198 -12.88 -20.46 -12.81
CA PRO A 198 -13.68 -19.42 -13.41
C PRO A 198 -12.95 -18.79 -14.59
N LYS A 199 -13.72 -18.35 -15.59
CA LYS A 199 -13.19 -17.47 -16.63
C LYS A 199 -12.64 -16.19 -15.99
N LEU A 200 -11.47 -15.77 -16.46
CA LEU A 200 -10.64 -14.73 -15.82
C LEU A 200 -11.32 -13.35 -15.71
N GLU A 201 -12.33 -13.10 -16.54
CA GLU A 201 -13.10 -11.84 -16.58
C GLU A 201 -14.26 -11.83 -15.59
N MET A 202 -14.51 -12.93 -14.88
CA MET A 202 -15.60 -13.01 -13.93
C MET A 202 -15.21 -12.32 -12.62
N GLU A 203 -15.97 -11.29 -12.24
CA GLU A 203 -15.82 -10.58 -10.97
C GLU A 203 -16.43 -11.43 -9.85
N LEU A 204 -15.62 -12.35 -9.31
CA LEU A 204 -16.07 -13.39 -8.38
C LEU A 204 -16.68 -12.84 -7.09
N TYR A 205 -16.22 -11.66 -6.69
CA TYR A 205 -16.47 -11.07 -5.38
C TYR A 205 -17.10 -9.68 -5.47
N ASP A 206 -17.50 -9.23 -6.65
CA ASP A 206 -18.15 -7.93 -6.81
C ASP A 206 -19.67 -8.09 -6.61
N PHE A 207 -20.17 -7.65 -5.46
CA PHE A 207 -21.59 -7.58 -5.13
C PHE A 207 -22.19 -6.19 -5.38
N GLY A 208 -21.43 -5.30 -6.03
CA GLY A 208 -21.66 -3.87 -6.13
C GLY A 208 -21.10 -3.10 -4.95
N GLU A 209 -20.63 -1.87 -5.20
CA GLU A 209 -19.89 -1.01 -4.26
C GLU A 209 -20.49 -0.97 -2.84
N THR A 210 -21.80 -0.82 -2.73
CA THR A 210 -22.48 -0.73 -1.42
C THR A 210 -22.44 -2.04 -0.64
N ARG A 211 -22.58 -3.19 -1.32
CA ARG A 211 -22.53 -4.51 -0.66
C ARG A 211 -21.09 -4.87 -0.33
N ASN A 212 -20.14 -4.62 -1.24
CA ASN A 212 -18.70 -4.84 -0.99
C ASN A 212 -18.23 -4.04 0.24
N TRP A 213 -18.61 -2.77 0.31
CA TRP A 213 -18.34 -1.91 1.46
C TRP A 213 -18.88 -2.49 2.77
N LYS A 214 -20.16 -2.90 2.77
CA LYS A 214 -20.81 -3.47 3.95
C LYS A 214 -20.17 -4.79 4.36
N LEU A 215 -19.72 -5.59 3.39
CA LEU A 215 -19.07 -6.88 3.62
C LEU A 215 -17.76 -6.72 4.39
N VAL A 216 -16.92 -5.79 3.94
CA VAL A 216 -15.59 -5.59 4.53
C VAL A 216 -15.68 -4.77 5.81
N LEU A 217 -16.48 -3.70 5.84
CA LEU A 217 -16.49 -2.69 6.91
C LEU A 217 -17.64 -2.86 7.92
N GLY A 218 -18.53 -3.83 7.71
CA GLY A 218 -19.57 -4.25 8.67
C GLY A 218 -20.69 -3.23 8.94
N SER A 219 -20.60 -1.99 8.46
CA SER A 219 -21.61 -0.95 8.71
C SER A 219 -21.82 -0.02 7.52
N LYS A 220 -23.03 0.55 7.42
CA LYS A 220 -23.31 1.66 6.49
C LYS A 220 -22.74 2.96 7.09
N GLY A 221 -22.06 3.75 6.27
CA GLY A 221 -21.57 5.08 6.63
C GLY A 221 -20.19 5.10 7.29
N TRP A 222 -19.93 6.09 8.15
CA TRP A 222 -18.62 6.36 8.77
C TRP A 222 -18.41 5.64 10.11
N GLY A 223 -19.39 4.86 10.58
CA GLY A 223 -19.35 4.22 11.90
C GLY A 223 -18.22 3.21 12.08
N TRP A 224 -17.68 2.65 10.99
CA TRP A 224 -16.53 1.73 11.02
C TRP A 224 -15.21 2.43 11.33
N LEU A 225 -15.10 3.75 11.16
CA LEU A 225 -13.88 4.50 11.50
C LEU A 225 -13.67 4.63 13.01
N LEU A 226 -14.72 4.47 13.81
CA LEU A 226 -14.61 4.54 15.26
C LEU A 226 -13.62 3.46 15.75
N PRO A 227 -12.58 3.81 16.53
CA PRO A 227 -11.50 2.88 16.87
C PRO A 227 -11.99 1.55 17.46
N TRP A 228 -12.99 1.57 18.35
CA TRP A 228 -13.54 0.35 18.96
C TRP A 228 -14.38 -0.51 17.99
N ARG A 229 -14.86 0.06 16.88
CA ARG A 229 -15.54 -0.70 15.82
C ARG A 229 -14.58 -1.18 14.74
N ALA A 230 -13.58 -0.37 14.40
CA ALA A 230 -12.51 -0.74 13.48
C ALA A 230 -11.69 -1.94 14.02
N LEU A 231 -11.49 -1.98 15.34
CA LEU A 231 -10.80 -3.08 16.03
C LEU A 231 -11.69 -4.32 16.26
N GLY A 232 -13.00 -4.19 16.07
CA GLY A 232 -13.93 -5.31 16.10
C GLY A 232 -13.79 -6.15 14.82
N LYS A 233 -13.87 -7.48 14.93
CA LYS A 233 -13.89 -8.36 13.75
C LYS A 233 -15.14 -8.01 12.91
N SER A 234 -14.95 -7.59 11.66
CA SER A 234 -16.08 -7.32 10.76
C SER A 234 -16.80 -8.60 10.31
N MET A 235 -16.16 -9.76 10.48
CA MET A 235 -16.72 -11.08 10.17
C MET A 235 -16.54 -12.07 11.33
N PRO A 236 -17.53 -12.95 11.59
CA PRO A 236 -17.39 -14.08 12.50
C PRO A 236 -16.26 -15.03 12.06
N ASP A 237 -15.60 -15.69 13.02
CA ASP A 237 -14.40 -16.51 12.79
C ASP A 237 -14.57 -17.67 11.79
N GLY A 238 -15.80 -18.13 11.53
CA GLY A 238 -16.11 -19.14 10.51
C GLY A 238 -16.18 -18.61 9.06
N GLN A 239 -16.46 -17.31 8.87
CA GLN A 239 -16.63 -16.71 7.53
C GLN A 239 -15.30 -16.22 6.92
N VAL A 240 -14.23 -16.13 7.72
CA VAL A 240 -12.89 -15.73 7.24
C VAL A 240 -12.35 -16.72 6.19
N MET A 241 -12.70 -18.00 6.36
CA MET A 241 -12.32 -19.06 5.42
C MET A 241 -13.23 -19.10 4.19
N GLN A 242 -14.50 -18.68 4.34
CA GLN A 242 -15.55 -18.71 3.33
C GLN A 242 -15.84 -17.29 2.82
N TRP A 243 -14.98 -16.80 1.92
CA TRP A 243 -15.22 -15.53 1.26
C TRP A 243 -16.46 -15.68 0.37
N PRO A 244 -17.49 -14.82 0.52
CA PRO A 244 -18.72 -14.99 -0.21
C PRO A 244 -18.49 -14.75 -1.70
N ILE A 245 -19.16 -15.55 -2.52
CA ILE A 245 -19.18 -15.45 -3.97
C ILE A 245 -20.58 -14.98 -4.37
N GLU A 246 -20.68 -14.16 -5.42
CA GLU A 246 -21.97 -13.69 -5.93
C GLU A 246 -22.84 -14.88 -6.37
N GLU A 247 -24.14 -14.86 -6.04
CA GLU A 247 -25.06 -15.96 -6.39
C GLU A 247 -25.14 -16.19 -7.90
N GLU A 248 -25.06 -15.13 -8.70
CA GLU A 248 -25.02 -15.26 -10.16
C GLU A 248 -23.75 -15.95 -10.64
N VAL A 249 -22.61 -15.67 -10.00
CA VAL A 249 -21.34 -16.34 -10.25
C VAL A 249 -21.40 -17.80 -9.80
N CYS A 250 -21.96 -18.09 -8.63
CA CYS A 250 -22.19 -19.48 -8.17
C CYS A 250 -23.06 -20.26 -9.16
N ARG A 251 -24.12 -19.64 -9.69
CA ARG A 251 -24.97 -20.26 -10.72
C ARG A 251 -24.18 -20.52 -12.00
N LYS A 252 -23.44 -19.53 -12.50
CA LYS A 252 -22.58 -19.69 -13.69
C LYS A 252 -21.51 -20.77 -13.49
N LEU A 253 -20.96 -20.88 -12.29
CA LEU A 253 -19.96 -21.89 -11.95
C LEU A 253 -20.57 -23.30 -11.83
N GLY A 254 -21.80 -23.45 -11.33
CA GLY A 254 -22.49 -24.74 -11.24
C GLY A 254 -23.12 -25.21 -12.56
N GLU A 255 -23.28 -24.31 -13.54
CA GLU A 255 -23.69 -24.62 -14.91
C GLU A 255 -22.51 -25.04 -15.82
N MET A 256 -21.26 -24.95 -15.34
CA MET A 256 -20.02 -25.31 -16.06
C MET A 256 -19.53 -26.71 -15.73
#